data_AF-A0A160FLL5-F1
#
_entry.id   AF-A0A160FLL5-F1
#
_cell.length_a   1.000
_cell.length_b   1.000
_cell.length_c   1.000
_cell.angle_alpha   90.00
_cell.angle_beta   90.00
_cell.angle_gamma   90.00
#
_symmetry.space_group_name_H-M   'P 1'
#
loop_
_entity.id
_entity.type
_entity.pdbx_description
1 polymer ?
#
loop_
_entity_poly.entity_id
_entity_poly.type
_entity_poly.pdbx_seq_one_letter_code
_entity_poly.pdbx_strand_id
1 'polypeptide(L)'
;MPEYQLTANVSDTAATKITLSFVEDQLRAARKLMGTDFWSYGFSANEHAIDRFLARHFAKGLSSRRLELRELFRPASVESFAI
;
A
#
# COMPACT_ATOMS: atom_id res chain seq x y z
N MET A 1 10.35 14.84 -28.31
CA MET A 1 10.18 13.56 -27.60
C MET A 1 9.71 13.86 -26.20
N PRO A 2 8.40 13.85 -25.88
CA PRO A 2 7.93 14.14 -24.54
C PRO A 2 7.34 12.89 -23.88
N GLU A 3 8.08 12.35 -22.91
CA GLU A 3 7.60 11.41 -21.92
C GLU A 3 6.99 12.20 -20.75
N TYR A 4 5.66 12.38 -20.73
CA TYR A 4 4.94 12.79 -19.51
C TYR A 4 3.44 12.46 -19.60
N GLN A 5 3.08 11.18 -19.63
CA GLN A 5 1.69 10.73 -19.56
C GLN A 5 1.62 9.31 -18.98
N LEU A 6 1.89 9.17 -17.67
CA LEU A 6 1.68 7.88 -16.98
C LEU A 6 0.75 7.96 -15.75
N THR A 7 0.28 9.14 -15.33
CA THR A 7 -0.63 9.26 -14.18
C THR A 7 -2.11 9.40 -14.54
N ALA A 8 -2.48 9.38 -15.83
CA ALA A 8 -3.87 9.58 -16.26
C ALA A 8 -4.71 8.29 -16.42
N ASN A 9 -4.10 7.10 -16.46
CA ASN A 9 -4.79 5.89 -16.92
C ASN A 9 -5.25 4.90 -15.83
N VAL A 10 -5.29 5.30 -14.55
CA VAL A 10 -5.93 4.43 -13.51
C VAL A 10 -7.46 4.61 -13.48
N SER A 11 -7.97 5.60 -14.21
CA SER A 11 -9.42 5.76 -14.46
C SER A 11 -9.86 5.12 -15.78
N ASP A 12 -8.90 4.61 -16.57
CA ASP A 12 -9.19 4.00 -17.86
C ASP A 12 -9.68 2.56 -17.66
N THR A 13 -11.00 2.45 -17.73
CA THR A 13 -11.80 1.26 -17.44
C THR A 13 -11.75 0.33 -18.66
N ALA A 14 -10.57 -0.16 -19.01
CA ALA A 14 -10.37 -1.03 -20.18
C ALA A 14 -9.65 -2.36 -19.86
N ALA A 15 -9.30 -2.63 -18.59
CA ALA A 15 -8.77 -3.92 -18.18
C ALA A 15 -9.86 -4.78 -17.51
N THR A 16 -10.76 -5.31 -18.34
CA THR A 16 -11.79 -6.29 -17.97
C THR A 16 -11.17 -7.52 -17.29
N LYS A 17 -11.10 -7.51 -15.96
CA LYS A 17 -10.78 -8.71 -15.16
C LYS A 17 -11.43 -8.71 -13.77
N ILE A 18 -12.54 -7.99 -13.62
CA ILE A 18 -13.29 -7.94 -12.37
C ILE A 18 -14.76 -8.19 -12.72
N THR A 19 -15.29 -9.34 -12.31
CA THR A 19 -16.70 -9.74 -12.47
C THR A 19 -17.61 -9.06 -11.44
N LEU A 20 -17.11 -8.08 -10.69
CA LEU A 20 -17.89 -7.36 -9.70
C LEU A 20 -18.88 -6.43 -10.43
N SER A 21 -20.17 -6.54 -10.15
CA SER A 21 -21.14 -5.54 -10.60
C SER A 21 -20.92 -4.22 -9.86
N PHE A 22 -21.06 -3.08 -10.54
CA PHE A 22 -20.98 -1.73 -9.94
C PHE A 22 -19.63 -1.41 -9.26
N VAL A 23 -18.51 -1.87 -9.81
CA VAL A 23 -17.14 -1.60 -9.30
C VAL A 23 -16.91 -0.13 -8.95
N GLU A 24 -17.42 0.80 -9.76
CA GLU A 24 -17.22 2.23 -9.56
C GLU A 24 -17.82 2.75 -8.24
N ASP A 25 -19.03 2.29 -7.90
CA ASP A 25 -19.71 2.71 -6.67
C ASP A 25 -19.01 2.11 -5.43
N GLN A 26 -18.56 0.87 -5.55
CA GLN A 26 -17.75 0.21 -4.51
C GLN A 26 -16.40 0.91 -4.32
N LEU A 27 -15.72 1.33 -5.39
CA LEU A 27 -14.47 2.10 -5.31
C LEU A 27 -14.69 3.45 -4.65
N ARG A 28 -15.80 4.13 -4.96
CA ARG A 28 -16.16 5.43 -4.37
C ARG A 28 -16.45 5.30 -2.88
N ALA A 29 -17.21 4.28 -2.48
CA ALA A 29 -17.50 3.98 -1.09
C ALA A 29 -16.23 3.64 -0.31
N ALA A 30 -15.35 2.81 -0.87
CA ALA A 30 -14.07 2.45 -0.28
C ALA A 30 -13.16 3.68 -0.06
N ARG A 31 -13.04 4.56 -1.08
CA ARG A 31 -12.26 5.82 -0.96
C ARG A 31 -12.85 6.78 0.06
N LYS A 32 -14.18 6.90 0.14
CA LYS A 32 -14.82 7.74 1.16
C LYS A 32 -14.57 7.22 2.58
N LEU A 33 -14.52 5.91 2.75
CA LEU A 33 -14.31 5.27 4.05
C LEU A 33 -12.84 5.27 4.49
N MET A 34 -11.93 4.92 3.58
CA MET A 34 -10.53 4.66 3.91
C MET A 34 -9.59 5.81 3.55
N GLY A 35 -10.03 6.77 2.72
CA GLY A 35 -9.20 7.84 2.18
C GLY A 35 -8.68 7.54 0.77
N THR A 36 -7.97 8.50 0.20
CA THR A 36 -7.48 8.43 -1.19
C THR A 36 -6.23 7.57 -1.37
N ASP A 37 -5.42 7.42 -0.31
CA ASP A 37 -4.18 6.65 -0.30
C ASP A 37 -4.06 5.82 0.99
N PHE A 38 -5.00 4.89 1.16
CA PHE A 38 -5.11 4.09 2.37
C PHE A 38 -4.10 2.93 2.42
N TRP A 39 -3.46 2.62 1.29
CA TRP A 39 -2.32 1.70 1.17
C TRP A 39 -1.24 2.38 0.32
N SER A 40 -0.55 3.34 0.93
CA SER A 40 0.55 4.03 0.27
C SER A 40 1.57 3.02 -0.24
N TYR A 41 2.13 3.25 -1.42
CA TYR A 41 3.20 2.42 -1.93
C TYR A 41 4.53 2.79 -1.27
N GLY A 42 5.37 1.79 -1.02
CA GLY A 42 6.72 1.98 -0.50
C GLY A 42 6.83 1.97 1.02
N PHE A 43 8.08 1.80 1.47
CA PHE A 43 8.41 1.57 2.88
C PHE A 43 8.22 2.83 3.75
N SER A 44 8.66 3.99 3.27
CA SER A 44 8.67 5.25 4.03
C SER A 44 7.26 5.68 4.46
N ALA A 45 6.29 5.62 3.55
CA ALA A 45 4.91 6.03 3.84
C ALA A 45 4.22 5.10 4.87
N ASN A 46 4.70 3.86 5.00
CA ASN A 46 4.10 2.84 5.87
C ASN A 46 4.89 2.55 7.15
N GLU A 47 6.01 3.24 7.39
CA GLU A 47 6.89 2.96 8.53
C GLU A 47 6.13 2.99 9.87
N HIS A 48 5.28 4.00 10.06
CA HIS A 48 4.47 4.13 11.28
C HIS A 48 3.49 2.96 11.47
N ALA A 49 2.85 2.47 10.39
CA ALA A 49 1.86 1.39 10.46
C ALA A 49 2.54 0.05 10.76
N ILE A 50 3.68 -0.20 10.13
CA ILE A 50 4.47 -1.42 10.34
C ILE A 50 5.05 -1.43 11.77
N ASP A 51 5.55 -0.31 12.30
CA ASP A 51 6.06 -0.25 13.68
C ASP A 51 4.96 -0.58 14.70
N ARG A 52 3.77 -0.02 14.51
CA ARG A 52 2.61 -0.31 15.36
C ARG A 52 2.23 -1.79 15.30
N PHE A 53 2.27 -2.39 14.11
CA PHE A 53 2.04 -3.82 13.94
C PHE A 53 3.07 -4.64 14.72
N LEU A 54 4.37 -4.37 14.57
CA LEU A 54 5.45 -5.10 15.25
C LEU A 54 5.39 -4.95 16.76
N ALA A 55 5.08 -3.74 17.25
CA ALA A 55 4.86 -3.48 18.67
C ALA A 55 3.74 -4.37 19.23
N ARG A 56 2.62 -4.47 18.51
CA ARG A 56 1.46 -5.26 18.94
C ARG A 56 1.69 -6.75 18.79
N HIS A 57 2.40 -7.17 17.75
CA HIS A 57 2.81 -8.54 17.50
C HIS A 57 3.69 -9.08 18.65
N PHE A 58 4.66 -8.28 19.09
CA PHE A 58 5.47 -8.59 20.27
C PHE A 58 4.64 -8.57 21.56
N ALA A 59 3.80 -7.56 21.77
CA ALA A 59 2.93 -7.49 22.96
C ALA A 59 1.93 -8.67 23.08
N LYS A 60 1.65 -9.36 21.97
CA LYS A 60 0.82 -10.57 21.93
C LYS A 60 1.63 -11.87 21.99
N GLY A 61 2.95 -11.79 22.15
CA GLY A 61 3.83 -12.96 22.25
C GLY A 61 3.98 -13.75 20.94
N LEU A 62 3.58 -13.16 19.81
CA LEU A 62 3.72 -13.79 18.49
C LEU A 62 5.17 -13.71 17.98
N SER A 63 5.97 -12.79 18.53
CA SER A 63 7.42 -12.76 18.35
C SER A 63 8.12 -12.94 19.69
N SER A 64 9.25 -13.66 19.69
CA SER A 64 10.10 -13.85 20.86
C SER A 64 10.78 -12.54 21.33
N ARG A 65 10.92 -11.56 20.42
CA ARG A 65 11.48 -10.22 20.69
C ARG A 65 10.78 -9.17 19.85
N ARG A 66 10.90 -7.90 20.21
CA ARG A 66 10.50 -6.78 19.34
C ARG A 66 11.44 -6.73 18.14
N LEU A 67 10.86 -6.80 16.95
CA LEU A 67 11.57 -6.64 15.68
C LEU A 67 11.53 -5.17 15.28
N GLU A 68 12.63 -4.68 14.74
CA GLU A 68 12.72 -3.36 14.11
C GLU A 68 12.46 -3.48 12.61
N LEU A 69 11.88 -2.44 12.02
CA LEU A 69 11.52 -2.46 10.59
C LEU A 69 12.72 -2.72 9.67
N ARG A 70 13.88 -2.15 10.01
CA ARG A 70 15.12 -2.30 9.23
C ARG A 70 15.66 -3.73 9.23
N GLU A 71 15.22 -4.56 10.18
CA GLU A 71 15.57 -5.99 10.21
C GLU A 71 14.69 -6.80 9.24
N LEU A 72 13.47 -6.34 9.00
CA LEU A 72 12.50 -6.98 8.10
C LEU A 72 12.74 -6.60 6.64
N PHE A 73 13.12 -5.35 6.39
CA PHE A 73 13.33 -4.83 5.04
C PHE A 73 14.82 -4.56 4.82
N ARG A 74 15.45 -5.36 3.95
CA ARG A 74 16.83 -5.13 3.48
C ARG A 74 16.91 -3.75 2.82
N PRO A 75 18.02 -3.00 2.96
CA PRO A 75 18.16 -1.66 2.38
C PRO A 75 17.84 -1.60 0.87
N ALA A 76 18.23 -2.64 0.11
CA ALA A 76 17.94 -2.75 -1.32
C ALA A 76 16.44 -2.87 -1.67
N SER A 77 15.60 -3.25 -0.70
CA SER A 77 14.15 -3.36 -0.84
C SER A 77 13.40 -2.08 -0.45
N VAL A 78 14.11 -1.08 0.09
CA VAL A 78 13.56 0.23 0.46
C VAL A 78 13.59 1.19 -0.73
N GLU A 79 14.42 0.92 -1.75
CA GLU A 79 14.34 1.59 -3.04
C GLU A 79 12.98 1.31 -3.67
N SER A 80 12.12 2.31 -3.58
CA SER A 80 10.74 2.24 -4.03
C SER A 80 10.75 2.26 -5.56
N PHE A 81 10.65 1.09 -6.18
CA PHE A 81 10.28 0.99 -7.59
C PHE A 81 8.82 1.43 -7.72
N ALA A 82 8.62 2.74 -7.87
CA ALA A 82 7.38 3.27 -8.41
C ALA A 82 7.33 2.86 -9.89
N ILE A 83 6.42 1.95 -10.23
CA ILE A 83 6.06 1.62 -11.61
C ILE A 83 5.03 2.64 -12.10
#